data_AF-A0A151RMS8-F1
#
_entry.id   AF-A0A151RMS8-F1
#
_cell.length_a   1.000
_cell.length_b   1.000
_cell.length_c   1.000
_cell.angle_alpha   90.00
_cell.angle_beta   90.00
_cell.angle_gamma   90.00
#
_symmetry.space_group_name_H-M   'P 1'
#
loop_
_entity.id
_entity.type
_entity.pdbx_description
1 polymer ?
#
loop_
_entity_poly.entity_id
_entity_poly.type
_entity_poly.pdbx_seq_one_letter_code
_entity_poly.pdbx_strand_id
1 'polypeptide(L)'
;MGHFRIEKTFLLLKEKFFWPHMKRDVQRFCSRCITCLQAKSTTKPHGLYTPLPISNAPWVDISMDFILGLPRTQREKDSIFVVVDCFSKMAHFIPCHKVDDASNIAKLFFQEVVRLHGLPKTIVSNRDVKFLSHFWKTIWSRLGTKLLFSTTCHPQTDGQTEVVNRSLGIMLRAILKGKRKSWDDYLPHVEFAYNRVIHKTTKMSPFEIVYGFNPLTPLDLLPLPDVAYFIHKKGISRADFVKKLHERVRDHIQSLTKKYTKYSSKGRKEVVFNEGDWVWLHLRKDRFPSKIKSKLSPRGDGPFQVLKKINNNAYVLDLPSKYGVSPSFNISDLSLFTGLLIRRRILWI
;
A
#
# COMPACT_ATOMS: atom_id res chain seq x y z
N MET A 1 -34.66 41.88 4.25
CA MET A 1 -34.45 40.82 3.24
C MET A 1 -32.97 40.43 3.23
N GLY A 2 -32.65 39.13 3.34
CA GLY A 2 -31.37 38.58 3.81
C GLY A 2 -30.12 38.72 2.92
N HIS A 3 -29.87 39.90 2.32
CA HIS A 3 -28.63 40.22 1.59
C HIS A 3 -28.17 39.09 0.66
N PHE A 4 -29.07 38.53 -0.15
CA PHE A 4 -28.76 37.40 -1.01
C PHE A 4 -27.83 37.79 -2.17
N ARG A 5 -27.22 36.81 -2.85
CA ARG A 5 -26.41 37.06 -4.06
C ARG A 5 -27.33 37.47 -5.22
N ILE A 6 -26.75 38.18 -6.21
CA ILE A 6 -27.43 38.81 -7.35
C ILE A 6 -28.54 37.94 -7.94
N GLU A 7 -28.24 36.66 -8.18
CA GLU A 7 -29.15 35.72 -8.82
C GLU A 7 -30.39 35.40 -7.99
N LYS A 8 -30.24 35.20 -6.67
CA LYS A 8 -31.37 34.97 -5.75
C LYS A 8 -32.22 36.23 -5.58
N THR A 9 -31.59 37.39 -5.49
CA THR A 9 -32.30 38.68 -5.42
C THR A 9 -33.07 38.95 -6.71
N PHE A 10 -32.49 38.61 -7.87
CA PHE A 10 -33.15 38.75 -9.16
C PHE A 10 -34.35 37.82 -9.30
N LEU A 11 -34.21 36.54 -8.94
CA LEU A 11 -35.31 35.57 -9.02
C LEU A 11 -36.49 35.98 -8.13
N LEU A 12 -36.21 36.42 -6.90
CA LEU A 12 -37.25 36.88 -5.97
C LEU A 12 -37.99 38.13 -6.46
N LEU A 13 -37.29 39.06 -7.13
CA LEU A 13 -37.93 40.23 -7.72
C LEU A 13 -38.72 39.89 -8.99
N LYS A 14 -38.22 38.94 -9.79
CA LYS A 14 -38.84 38.50 -11.06
C LYS A 14 -40.20 37.83 -10.84
N GLU A 15 -40.45 37.27 -9.66
CA GLU A 15 -41.75 36.70 -9.30
C GLU A 15 -42.88 37.73 -9.26
N LYS A 16 -42.57 39.01 -9.03
CA LYS A 16 -43.60 40.05 -8.78
C LYS A 16 -43.46 41.30 -9.65
N PHE A 17 -42.31 41.51 -10.29
CA PHE A 17 -42.01 42.72 -11.03
C PHE A 17 -41.23 42.43 -12.31
N PHE A 18 -41.38 43.30 -13.31
CA PHE A 18 -40.61 43.27 -14.54
C PHE A 18 -40.32 44.68 -15.03
N TRP A 19 -39.09 44.92 -15.49
CA TRP A 19 -38.72 46.12 -16.25
C TRP A 19 -37.51 45.87 -17.17
N PRO A 20 -37.30 46.70 -18.21
CA PRO A 20 -36.14 46.60 -19.08
C PRO A 20 -34.83 46.73 -18.29
N HIS A 21 -33.88 45.82 -18.54
CA HIS A 21 -32.59 45.76 -17.84
C HIS A 21 -32.63 45.43 -16.33
N MET A 22 -33.75 44.93 -15.81
CA MET A 22 -33.91 44.51 -14.41
C MET A 22 -32.74 43.67 -13.83
N LYS A 23 -32.21 42.71 -14.59
CA LYS A 23 -31.05 41.91 -14.15
C LYS A 23 -29.80 42.77 -13.95
N ARG A 24 -29.57 43.75 -14.82
CA ARG A 24 -28.45 44.69 -14.77
C ARG A 24 -28.60 45.64 -13.57
N ASP A 25 -29.81 46.07 -13.27
CA ASP A 25 -30.08 46.95 -12.13
C ASP A 25 -29.95 46.21 -10.80
N VAL A 26 -30.47 44.99 -10.69
CA VAL A 26 -30.27 44.13 -9.51
C VAL A 26 -28.78 43.85 -9.30
N GLN A 27 -28.04 43.59 -10.38
CA GLN A 27 -26.59 43.42 -10.32
C GLN A 27 -25.89 44.70 -9.82
N ARG A 28 -26.26 45.87 -10.35
CA ARG A 28 -25.72 47.18 -9.95
C ARG A 28 -26.02 47.52 -8.49
N PHE A 29 -27.23 47.17 -8.02
CA PHE A 29 -27.64 47.39 -6.63
C PHE A 29 -26.87 46.47 -5.67
N CYS A 30 -26.84 45.16 -5.95
CA CYS A 30 -26.12 44.20 -5.13
C CYS A 30 -24.59 44.43 -5.11
N SER A 31 -24.00 44.92 -6.20
CA SER A 31 -22.56 45.20 -6.29
C SER A 31 -22.13 46.48 -5.59
N ARG A 32 -23.06 47.41 -5.31
CA ARG A 32 -22.80 48.67 -4.59
C ARG A 32 -23.21 48.65 -3.12
N CYS A 33 -23.86 47.59 -2.67
CA CYS A 33 -24.29 47.46 -1.27
C CYS A 33 -23.07 47.25 -0.36
N ILE A 34 -22.68 48.31 0.36
CA ILE A 34 -21.49 48.32 1.25
C ILE A 34 -21.56 47.18 2.28
N THR A 35 -22.72 46.96 2.90
CA THR A 35 -22.93 45.85 3.86
C THR A 35 -22.69 44.48 3.21
N CYS A 36 -23.14 44.26 1.97
CA CYS A 36 -22.84 43.03 1.22
C CYS A 36 -21.37 42.92 0.84
N LEU A 37 -20.73 44.03 0.48
CA LEU A 37 -19.33 44.08 0.07
C LEU A 37 -18.39 43.78 1.24
N GLN A 38 -18.69 44.32 2.42
CA GLN A 38 -17.95 44.02 3.66
C GLN A 38 -18.17 42.57 4.11
N ALA A 39 -19.42 42.12 4.16
CA ALA A 39 -19.76 40.77 4.64
C ALA A 39 -19.36 39.63 3.67
N LYS A 40 -19.18 39.93 2.37
CA LYS A 40 -18.80 38.94 1.34
C LYS A 40 -17.46 39.28 0.69
N SER A 41 -16.62 40.03 1.39
CA SER A 41 -15.26 40.30 0.90
C SER A 41 -14.54 38.96 0.73
N THR A 42 -14.13 38.69 -0.50
CA THR A 42 -13.32 37.51 -0.85
C THR A 42 -12.02 38.03 -1.42
N THR A 43 -10.90 37.58 -0.88
CA THR A 43 -9.59 37.74 -1.53
C THR A 43 -9.68 37.13 -2.92
N LYS A 44 -9.52 37.95 -3.96
CA LYS A 44 -9.36 37.45 -5.32
C LYS A 44 -7.96 36.81 -5.38
N PRO A 45 -7.81 35.54 -5.77
CA PRO A 45 -6.48 35.01 -6.03
C PRO A 45 -5.90 35.80 -7.21
N HIS A 46 -4.96 36.69 -6.92
CA HIS A 46 -4.19 37.41 -7.91
C HIS A 46 -2.99 36.53 -8.28
N GLY A 47 -2.93 36.12 -9.55
CA GLY A 47 -1.85 35.29 -10.08
C GLY A 47 -2.36 34.42 -11.22
N LEU A 48 -1.66 34.41 -12.35
CA LEU A 48 -1.87 33.40 -13.39
C LEU A 48 -1.57 32.04 -12.78
N TYR A 49 -2.39 31.04 -13.09
CA TYR A 49 -2.13 29.66 -12.71
C TYR A 49 -0.88 29.19 -13.45
N THR A 50 0.22 29.00 -12.73
CA THR A 50 1.42 28.35 -13.24
C THR A 50 1.36 26.88 -12.84
N PRO A 51 0.89 25.97 -13.72
CA PRO A 51 0.88 24.55 -13.42
C PRO A 51 2.31 24.07 -13.17
N LEU A 52 2.48 23.19 -12.18
CA LEU A 52 3.67 22.38 -12.10
C LEU A 52 3.83 21.57 -13.40
N PRO A 53 5.07 21.28 -13.83
CA PRO A 53 5.29 20.38 -14.94
C PRO A 53 4.53 19.07 -14.71
N ILE A 54 3.85 18.60 -15.74
CA ILE A 54 3.08 17.36 -15.67
C ILE A 54 4.09 16.22 -15.55
N SER A 55 3.93 15.38 -14.52
CA SER A 55 4.74 14.18 -14.37
C SER A 55 4.54 13.26 -15.59
N ASN A 56 5.58 12.53 -15.97
CA ASN A 56 5.54 11.63 -17.12
C ASN A 56 5.13 10.19 -16.75
N ALA A 57 5.11 9.86 -15.46
CA ALA A 57 4.77 8.51 -14.99
C ALA A 57 4.26 8.51 -13.53
N PRO A 58 3.51 7.47 -13.12
CA PRO A 58 3.10 7.30 -11.74
C PRO A 58 4.29 7.30 -10.78
N TRP A 59 4.13 7.93 -9.62
CA TRP A 59 5.05 7.90 -8.48
C TRP A 59 6.43 8.52 -8.71
N VAL A 60 6.64 9.22 -9.84
CA VAL A 60 7.87 9.96 -10.12
C VAL A 60 7.91 11.28 -9.34
N ASP A 61 6.79 12.00 -9.34
CA ASP A 61 6.63 13.29 -8.68
C ASP A 61 5.46 13.17 -7.71
N ILE A 62 5.70 13.44 -6.44
CA ILE A 62 4.65 13.32 -5.41
C ILE A 62 4.48 14.63 -4.66
N SER A 63 3.32 14.79 -4.05
CA SER A 63 2.99 15.90 -3.17
C SER A 63 2.64 15.39 -1.77
N MET A 64 3.06 16.12 -0.74
CA MET A 64 2.91 15.73 0.67
C MET A 64 2.33 16.87 1.49
N ASP A 65 1.39 16.55 2.36
CA ASP A 65 0.80 17.51 3.29
C ASP A 65 0.33 16.81 4.58
N PHE A 66 -0.02 17.60 5.60
CA PHE A 66 -0.61 17.12 6.83
C PHE A 66 -2.01 17.70 7.05
N ILE A 67 -2.95 16.83 7.42
CA ILE A 67 -4.20 17.26 8.03
C ILE A 67 -4.02 17.21 9.55
N LEU A 68 -4.02 18.38 10.18
CA LEU A 68 -3.82 18.55 11.62
C LEU A 68 -5.15 18.87 12.33
N GLY A 69 -5.17 18.67 13.65
CA GLY A 69 -6.28 19.11 14.50
C GLY A 69 -7.49 18.17 14.46
N LEU A 70 -7.26 16.88 14.18
CA LEU A 70 -8.32 15.88 14.25
C LEU A 70 -8.55 15.44 15.71
N PRO A 71 -9.77 15.00 16.06
CA PRO A 71 -10.02 14.44 17.38
C PRO A 71 -9.12 13.23 17.64
N ARG A 72 -8.48 13.18 18.81
CA ARG A 72 -7.57 12.07 19.17
C ARG A 72 -8.32 10.74 19.17
N THR A 73 -7.78 9.74 18.48
CA THR A 73 -8.36 8.39 18.37
C THR A 73 -8.02 7.52 19.57
N GLN A 74 -8.61 6.31 19.65
CA GLN A 74 -8.26 5.33 20.68
C GLN A 74 -6.80 4.87 20.56
N ARG A 75 -6.25 4.84 19.35
CA ARG A 75 -4.82 4.58 19.09
C ARG A 75 -3.96 5.83 19.16
N GLU A 76 -4.50 6.87 19.78
CA GLU A 76 -3.84 8.14 20.07
C GLU A 76 -3.45 8.99 18.86
N LYS A 77 -3.95 8.69 17.66
CA LYS A 77 -3.68 9.45 16.44
C LYS A 77 -4.48 10.75 16.42
N ASP A 78 -3.87 11.85 15.98
CA ASP A 78 -4.49 13.18 15.94
C ASP A 78 -4.28 13.93 14.62
N SER A 79 -3.56 13.31 13.68
CA SER A 79 -3.16 13.91 12.40
C SER A 79 -3.12 12.86 11.29
N ILE A 80 -3.25 13.29 10.04
CA ILE A 80 -3.10 12.43 8.86
C ILE A 80 -1.95 12.98 8.02
N PHE A 81 -1.00 12.12 7.72
CA PHE A 81 0.02 12.37 6.70
C PHE A 81 -0.53 11.93 5.34
N VAL A 82 -0.64 12.89 4.43
CA VAL A 82 -1.23 12.70 3.11
C VAL A 82 -0.14 12.74 2.05
N VAL A 83 -0.07 11.70 1.23
CA VAL A 83 0.87 11.61 0.10
C VAL A 83 0.07 11.37 -1.16
N VAL A 84 0.28 12.19 -2.20
CA VAL A 84 -0.48 12.14 -3.45
C VAL A 84 0.48 12.08 -4.63
N ASP A 85 0.29 11.10 -5.51
CA ASP A 85 0.98 11.03 -6.79
C ASP A 85 0.48 12.14 -7.74
N CYS A 86 1.40 12.97 -8.22
CA CYS A 86 1.08 14.10 -9.09
C CYS A 86 0.57 13.64 -10.47
N PHE A 87 0.86 12.41 -10.90
CA PHE A 87 0.41 11.88 -12.18
C PHE A 87 -0.99 11.27 -12.09
N SER A 88 -1.12 10.14 -11.39
CA SER A 88 -2.35 9.34 -11.29
C SER A 88 -3.41 9.92 -10.35
N LYS A 89 -3.02 10.85 -9.47
CA LYS A 89 -3.83 11.34 -8.34
C LYS A 89 -4.08 10.30 -7.26
N MET A 90 -3.39 9.16 -7.28
CA MET A 90 -3.45 8.16 -6.22
C MET A 90 -2.95 8.79 -4.92
N ALA A 91 -3.70 8.56 -3.84
CA ALA A 91 -3.38 9.10 -2.53
C ALA A 91 -3.20 7.99 -1.50
N HIS A 92 -2.30 8.23 -0.55
CA HIS A 92 -2.18 7.49 0.70
C HIS A 92 -2.53 8.39 1.88
N PHE A 93 -3.35 7.85 2.79
CA PHE A 93 -3.81 8.53 3.99
C PHE A 93 -3.28 7.80 5.23
N ILE A 94 -2.20 8.32 5.80
CA ILE A 94 -1.44 7.61 6.83
C ILE A 94 -1.70 8.27 8.19
N PRO A 95 -2.27 7.57 9.19
CA PRO A 95 -2.51 8.14 10.51
C PRO A 95 -1.19 8.36 11.27
N CYS A 96 -0.97 9.59 11.75
CA CYS A 96 0.22 9.99 12.47
C CYS A 96 -0.12 10.85 13.70
N HIS A 97 0.91 11.26 14.44
CA HIS A 97 0.80 12.24 15.51
C HIS A 97 1.32 13.59 15.04
N LYS A 98 0.69 14.67 15.50
CA LYS A 98 1.13 16.05 15.26
C LYS A 98 2.56 16.27 15.74
N VAL A 99 2.88 15.63 16.86
CA VAL A 99 4.18 15.69 17.55
C VAL A 99 5.23 14.76 16.96
N ASP A 100 4.90 13.95 15.95
CA ASP A 100 5.89 13.13 15.26
C ASP A 100 6.97 14.06 14.66
N ASP A 101 8.23 13.69 14.87
CA ASP A 101 9.37 14.40 14.31
C ASP A 101 9.63 13.95 12.86
N ALA A 102 10.57 14.61 12.19
CA ALA A 102 10.90 14.29 10.81
C ALA A 102 11.41 12.85 10.61
N SER A 103 12.02 12.25 11.64
CA SER A 103 12.50 10.87 11.62
C SER A 103 11.35 9.88 11.60
N ASN A 104 10.36 10.06 12.47
CA ASN A 104 9.15 9.25 12.50
C ASN A 104 8.34 9.39 11.21
N ILE A 105 8.21 10.61 10.67
CA ILE A 105 7.54 10.80 9.38
C ILE A 105 8.29 10.11 8.24
N ALA A 106 9.62 10.14 8.22
CA ALA A 106 10.37 9.42 7.20
C ALA A 106 10.14 7.91 7.32
N LYS A 107 10.17 7.37 8.54
CA LYS A 107 9.85 5.95 8.78
C LYS A 107 8.48 5.58 8.24
N LEU A 108 7.44 6.37 8.53
CA LEU A 108 6.09 6.17 7.99
C LEU A 108 6.08 6.22 6.46
N PHE A 109 6.78 7.19 5.87
CA PHE A 109 6.89 7.30 4.42
C PHE A 109 7.52 6.05 3.78
N PHE A 110 8.58 5.50 4.38
CA PHE A 110 9.19 4.26 3.89
C PHE A 110 8.26 3.05 4.01
N GLN A 111 7.56 2.93 5.14
CA GLN A 111 6.67 1.80 5.43
C GLN A 111 5.45 1.76 4.52
N GLU A 112 4.84 2.92 4.28
CA GLU A 112 3.54 3.00 3.63
C GLU A 112 3.63 3.38 2.15
N VAL A 113 4.65 4.14 1.73
CA VAL A 113 4.76 4.63 0.35
C VAL A 113 5.91 3.96 -0.41
N VAL A 114 7.15 4.07 0.09
CA VAL A 114 8.33 3.56 -0.63
C VAL A 114 8.26 2.04 -0.82
N ARG A 115 7.73 1.31 0.18
CA ARG A 115 7.51 -0.14 0.09
C ARG A 115 6.63 -0.55 -1.10
N LEU A 116 5.69 0.31 -1.49
CA LEU A 116 4.73 0.02 -2.57
C LEU A 116 5.23 0.52 -3.93
N HIS A 117 5.82 1.72 -3.96
CA HIS A 117 6.04 2.46 -5.21
C HIS A 117 7.50 2.83 -5.49
N GLY A 118 8.40 2.61 -4.53
CA GLY A 118 9.79 3.04 -4.61
C GLY A 118 9.99 4.52 -4.26
N LEU A 119 11.19 5.03 -4.56
CA LEU A 119 11.57 6.41 -4.25
C LEU A 119 11.14 7.37 -5.36
N PRO A 120 10.51 8.52 -5.02
CA PRO A 120 10.17 9.54 -6.00
C PRO A 120 11.42 10.32 -6.43
N LYS A 121 11.38 10.89 -7.65
CA LYS A 121 12.39 11.86 -8.11
C LYS A 121 12.19 13.22 -7.50
N THR A 122 10.95 13.65 -7.34
CA THR A 122 10.65 14.94 -6.69
C THR A 122 9.55 14.82 -5.64
N ILE A 123 9.69 15.61 -4.57
CA ILE A 123 8.70 15.73 -3.50
C ILE A 123 8.31 17.20 -3.39
N VAL A 124 7.05 17.48 -3.66
CA VAL A 124 6.41 18.76 -3.39
C VAL A 124 5.83 18.73 -1.98
N SER A 125 6.12 19.72 -1.15
CA SER A 125 5.55 19.80 0.19
C SER A 125 5.34 21.24 0.63
N ASN A 126 4.48 21.42 1.63
CA ASN A 126 4.35 22.70 2.31
C ASN A 126 5.60 23.01 3.15
N ARG A 127 5.61 24.18 3.81
CA ARG A 127 6.71 24.62 4.69
C ARG A 127 6.56 24.11 6.13
N ASP A 128 5.95 22.96 6.36
CA ASP A 128 5.91 22.35 7.70
C ASP A 128 7.35 22.10 8.21
N VAL A 129 7.55 22.37 9.50
CA VAL A 129 8.85 22.25 10.18
C VAL A 129 9.47 20.87 10.02
N LYS A 130 8.65 19.81 9.91
CA LYS A 130 9.11 18.44 9.67
C LYS A 130 9.83 18.31 8.33
N PHE A 131 9.24 18.86 7.26
CA PHE A 131 9.82 18.80 5.91
C PHE A 131 11.01 19.76 5.72
N LEU A 132 11.05 20.85 6.50
CA LEU A 132 12.17 21.79 6.50
C LEU A 132 13.37 21.36 7.36
N SER A 133 13.21 20.33 8.18
CA SER A 133 14.23 19.83 9.09
C SER A 133 15.53 19.43 8.37
N HIS A 134 16.66 19.57 9.07
CA HIS A 134 17.95 19.14 8.53
C HIS A 134 17.95 17.64 8.20
N PHE A 135 17.32 16.84 9.06
CA PHE A 135 17.17 15.40 8.85
C PHE A 135 16.49 15.10 7.51
N TRP A 136 15.32 15.71 7.24
CA TRP A 136 14.56 15.51 6.01
C TRP A 136 15.34 15.92 4.76
N LYS A 137 15.97 17.10 4.80
CA LYS A 137 16.82 17.55 3.69
C LYS A 137 18.00 16.60 3.42
N THR A 138 18.62 16.09 4.49
CA THR A 138 19.78 15.21 4.39
C THR A 138 19.42 13.87 3.76
N ILE A 139 18.35 13.22 4.22
CA ILE A 139 17.95 11.91 3.70
C ILE A 139 17.61 11.99 2.21
N TRP A 140 16.85 13.00 1.78
CA TRP A 140 16.45 13.12 0.38
C TRP A 140 17.59 13.56 -0.53
N SER A 141 18.49 14.43 -0.04
CA SER A 141 19.72 14.76 -0.76
C SER A 141 20.60 13.52 -0.99
N ARG A 142 20.71 12.62 0.00
CA ARG A 142 21.48 11.37 -0.12
C ARG A 142 20.83 10.35 -1.04
N LEU A 143 19.50 10.33 -1.11
CA LEU A 143 18.73 9.42 -1.98
C LEU A 143 18.55 9.96 -3.40
N GLY A 144 19.00 11.19 -3.68
CA GLY A 144 18.88 11.82 -4.99
C GLY A 144 17.48 12.36 -5.31
N THR A 145 16.61 12.50 -4.31
CA THR A 145 15.27 13.07 -4.47
C THR A 145 15.31 14.59 -4.29
N LYS A 146 14.72 15.32 -5.24
CA LYS A 146 14.65 16.79 -5.20
C LYS A 146 13.46 17.26 -4.38
N LEU A 147 13.71 18.07 -3.35
CA LEU A 147 12.67 18.69 -2.54
C LEU A 147 12.22 20.03 -3.16
N LEU A 148 10.91 20.19 -3.31
CA LEU A 148 10.25 21.38 -3.84
C LEU A 148 9.29 21.91 -2.77
N PHE A 149 9.61 23.03 -2.13
CA PHE A 149 8.76 23.60 -1.09
C PHE A 149 7.82 24.65 -1.69
N SER A 150 6.53 24.57 -1.34
CA SER A 150 5.59 25.65 -1.66
C SER A 150 6.05 26.95 -0.98
N THR A 151 5.87 28.08 -1.65
CA THR A 151 6.12 29.39 -1.04
C THR A 151 4.81 29.92 -0.46
N THR A 152 4.88 30.69 0.62
CA THR A 152 3.73 31.37 1.25
C THR A 152 2.94 32.25 0.27
N CYS A 153 3.51 32.59 -0.88
CA CYS A 153 2.91 33.42 -1.93
C CYS A 153 2.51 32.64 -3.21
N HIS A 154 2.82 31.34 -3.31
CA HIS A 154 2.42 30.48 -4.44
C HIS A 154 1.69 29.20 -3.97
N PRO A 155 0.43 29.33 -3.51
CA PRO A 155 -0.42 28.21 -3.10
C PRO A 155 -0.71 27.20 -4.23
N GLN A 156 -0.40 27.55 -5.48
CA GLN A 156 -0.59 26.68 -6.65
C GLN A 156 0.24 25.39 -6.59
N THR A 157 1.39 25.43 -5.93
CA THR A 157 2.29 24.27 -5.74
C THR A 157 1.66 23.20 -4.84
N ASP A 158 0.85 23.62 -3.87
CA ASP A 158 0.21 22.79 -2.85
C ASP A 158 -1.28 22.53 -3.14
N GLY A 159 -1.80 23.09 -4.24
CA GLY A 159 -3.23 23.00 -4.58
C GLY A 159 -3.71 21.58 -4.89
N GLN A 160 -2.82 20.66 -5.25
CA GLN A 160 -3.19 19.26 -5.49
C GLN A 160 -3.55 18.56 -4.18
N THR A 161 -2.65 18.59 -3.20
CA THR A 161 -2.83 18.08 -1.84
C THR A 161 -4.00 18.75 -1.14
N GLU A 162 -4.20 20.06 -1.30
CA GLU A 162 -5.35 20.77 -0.72
C GLU A 162 -6.71 20.23 -1.23
N VAL A 163 -6.82 19.96 -2.54
CA VAL A 163 -8.04 19.39 -3.14
C VAL A 163 -8.31 17.97 -2.63
N VAL A 164 -7.25 17.17 -2.49
CA VAL A 164 -7.34 15.83 -1.90
C VAL A 164 -7.79 15.89 -0.45
N ASN A 165 -7.17 16.76 0.35
CA ASN A 165 -7.51 16.95 1.78
C ASN A 165 -8.96 17.38 1.97
N ARG A 166 -9.48 18.25 1.10
CA ARG A 166 -10.89 18.64 1.10
C ARG A 166 -11.81 17.46 0.82
N SER A 167 -11.45 16.62 -0.15
CA SER A 167 -12.21 15.42 -0.52
C SER A 167 -12.21 14.39 0.61
N LEU A 168 -11.04 14.13 1.20
CA LEU A 168 -10.88 13.27 2.36
C LEU A 168 -11.74 13.73 3.54
N GLY A 169 -11.74 15.03 3.85
CA GLY A 169 -12.57 15.60 4.90
C GLY A 169 -14.07 15.38 4.68
N ILE A 170 -14.55 15.45 3.42
CA ILE A 170 -15.95 15.17 3.09
C ILE A 170 -16.27 13.69 3.30
N MET A 171 -15.42 12.78 2.82
CA MET A 171 -15.61 11.33 2.95
C MET A 171 -15.62 10.89 4.42
N LEU A 172 -14.68 11.38 5.22
CA LEU A 172 -14.62 11.09 6.65
C LEU A 172 -15.87 11.61 7.38
N ARG A 173 -16.34 12.83 7.09
CA ARG A 173 -17.57 13.36 7.69
C ARG A 173 -18.80 12.50 7.33
N ALA A 174 -18.87 12.02 6.09
CA ALA A 174 -19.97 11.17 5.64
C ALA A 174 -19.98 9.78 6.28
N ILE A 175 -18.80 9.17 6.46
CA ILE A 175 -18.67 7.81 6.99
C ILE A 175 -18.80 7.77 8.50
N LEU A 176 -18.21 8.72 9.22
CA LEU A 176 -18.12 8.63 10.68
C LEU A 176 -19.44 8.82 11.41
N LYS A 177 -20.41 9.54 10.84
CA LYS A 177 -21.79 9.72 11.39
C LYS A 177 -21.85 9.91 12.92
N GLY A 178 -20.91 10.66 13.50
CA GLY A 178 -20.82 10.91 14.96
C GLY A 178 -19.72 10.16 15.71
N LYS A 179 -19.15 9.09 15.16
CA LYS A 179 -18.01 8.33 15.74
C LYS A 179 -16.67 9.03 15.49
N ARG A 180 -16.48 10.21 16.07
CA ARG A 180 -15.33 11.09 15.78
C ARG A 180 -13.96 10.56 16.24
N LYS A 181 -13.91 9.56 17.13
CA LYS A 181 -12.65 9.03 17.71
C LYS A 181 -12.12 7.75 17.05
N SER A 182 -12.75 7.28 15.97
CA SER A 182 -12.37 6.05 15.26
C SER A 182 -12.00 6.33 13.80
N TRP A 183 -11.65 7.58 13.46
CA TRP A 183 -11.44 7.96 12.05
C TRP A 183 -10.27 7.23 11.39
N ASP A 184 -9.26 6.86 12.18
CA ASP A 184 -8.08 6.13 11.73
C ASP A 184 -8.41 4.70 11.29
N ASP A 185 -9.40 4.05 11.90
CA ASP A 185 -9.88 2.72 11.47
C ASP A 185 -10.54 2.75 10.08
N TYR A 186 -11.11 3.89 9.70
CA TYR A 186 -11.79 4.04 8.41
C TYR A 186 -10.87 4.51 7.28
N LEU A 187 -9.65 4.96 7.58
CA LEU A 187 -8.73 5.47 6.56
C LEU A 187 -8.46 4.48 5.43
N PRO A 188 -8.21 3.18 5.67
CA PRO A 188 -8.01 2.23 4.57
C PRO A 188 -9.21 2.13 3.63
N HIS A 189 -10.43 2.19 4.18
CA HIS A 189 -11.66 2.16 3.39
C HIS A 189 -11.86 3.44 2.58
N VAL A 190 -11.54 4.59 3.19
CA VAL A 190 -11.62 5.89 2.54
C VAL A 190 -10.57 6.02 1.43
N GLU A 191 -9.35 5.58 1.68
CA GLU A 191 -8.26 5.54 0.69
C GLU A 191 -8.64 4.67 -0.50
N PHE A 192 -9.13 3.45 -0.25
CA PHE A 192 -9.60 2.55 -1.30
C PHE A 192 -10.73 3.17 -2.12
N ALA A 193 -11.74 3.74 -1.46
CA ALA A 193 -12.86 4.38 -2.13
C ALA A 193 -12.41 5.59 -2.96
N TYR A 194 -11.49 6.41 -2.44
CA TYR A 194 -10.94 7.56 -3.14
C TYR A 194 -10.18 7.12 -4.40
N ASN A 195 -9.27 6.15 -4.28
CA ASN A 195 -8.42 5.68 -5.38
C ASN A 195 -9.20 4.90 -6.47
N ARG A 196 -10.44 4.48 -6.18
CA ARG A 196 -11.32 3.79 -7.14
C ARG A 196 -12.26 4.74 -7.89
N VAL A 197 -12.45 5.97 -7.43
CA VAL A 197 -13.36 6.92 -8.08
C VAL A 197 -12.69 7.62 -9.26
N ILE A 198 -13.44 7.86 -10.32
CA ILE A 198 -12.96 8.59 -11.50
C ILE A 198 -12.70 10.06 -11.15
N HIS A 199 -11.48 10.52 -11.41
CA HIS A 199 -11.10 11.91 -11.21
C HIS A 199 -11.46 12.79 -12.41
N LYS A 200 -11.94 14.02 -12.15
CA LYS A 200 -12.33 14.96 -13.21
C LYS A 200 -11.18 15.32 -14.16
N THR A 201 -9.96 15.39 -13.62
CA THR A 201 -8.74 15.80 -14.34
C THR A 201 -8.23 14.70 -15.25
N THR A 202 -8.15 13.46 -14.76
CA THR A 202 -7.58 12.31 -15.49
C THR A 202 -8.62 11.54 -16.29
N LYS A 203 -9.92 11.72 -16.00
CA LYS A 203 -11.05 10.94 -16.57
C LYS A 203 -10.98 9.43 -16.31
N MET A 204 -10.06 8.99 -15.46
CA MET A 204 -9.84 7.61 -15.04
C MET A 204 -9.71 7.55 -13.51
N SER A 205 -9.86 6.37 -12.92
CA SER A 205 -9.53 6.20 -11.50
C SER A 205 -8.02 6.15 -11.29
N PRO A 206 -7.51 6.57 -10.13
CA PRO A 206 -6.11 6.38 -9.77
C PRO A 206 -5.66 4.91 -9.87
N PHE A 207 -6.50 3.96 -9.46
CA PHE A 207 -6.19 2.53 -9.61
C PHE A 207 -5.98 2.10 -11.06
N GLU A 208 -6.81 2.56 -11.99
CA GLU A 208 -6.65 2.27 -13.42
C GLU A 208 -5.34 2.85 -13.97
N ILE A 209 -4.96 4.06 -13.54
CA ILE A 209 -3.75 4.71 -14.04
C ILE A 209 -2.49 4.03 -13.51
N VAL A 210 -2.49 3.62 -12.24
CA VAL A 210 -1.31 3.01 -11.60
C VAL A 210 -1.17 1.53 -11.94
N TYR A 211 -2.26 0.76 -11.90
CA TYR A 211 -2.21 -0.71 -12.04
C TYR A 211 -2.77 -1.22 -13.37
N GLY A 212 -3.41 -0.37 -14.17
CA GLY A 212 -4.08 -0.77 -15.41
C GLY A 212 -5.47 -1.37 -15.23
N PHE A 213 -5.97 -1.49 -13.99
CA PHE A 213 -7.30 -2.01 -13.69
C PHE A 213 -7.83 -1.49 -12.35
N ASN A 214 -9.15 -1.52 -12.18
CA ASN A 214 -9.80 -1.26 -10.90
C ASN A 214 -9.89 -2.54 -10.05
N PRO A 215 -9.43 -2.54 -8.79
CA PRO A 215 -9.69 -3.62 -7.86
C PRO A 215 -11.19 -3.88 -7.66
N LEU A 216 -11.52 -5.14 -7.40
CA LEU A 216 -12.89 -5.57 -7.13
C LEU A 216 -13.41 -4.93 -5.83
N THR A 217 -14.67 -4.54 -5.86
CA THR A 217 -15.45 -4.12 -4.69
C THR A 217 -16.38 -5.23 -4.23
N PRO A 218 -16.89 -5.14 -2.99
CA PRO A 218 -17.95 -6.03 -2.53
C PRO A 218 -19.15 -6.10 -3.50
N LEU A 219 -19.50 -5.01 -4.18
CA LEU A 219 -20.55 -4.99 -5.21
C LEU A 219 -20.22 -5.88 -6.42
N ASP A 220 -18.96 -5.93 -6.83
CA ASP A 220 -18.52 -6.80 -7.95
C ASP A 220 -18.51 -8.29 -7.55
N LEU A 221 -18.52 -8.56 -6.25
CA LEU A 221 -18.54 -9.91 -5.67
C LEU A 221 -19.96 -10.37 -5.29
N LEU A 222 -20.95 -9.48 -5.32
CA LEU A 222 -22.33 -9.86 -5.06
C LEU A 222 -22.77 -10.85 -6.15
N PRO A 223 -23.38 -12.00 -5.77
CA PRO A 223 -24.05 -12.82 -6.76
C PRO A 223 -25.10 -11.94 -7.41
N LEU A 224 -25.06 -11.84 -8.75
CA LEU A 224 -26.12 -11.17 -9.48
C LEU A 224 -27.45 -11.80 -9.02
N PRO A 225 -28.50 -10.99 -8.75
CA PRO A 225 -29.81 -11.56 -8.54
C PRO A 225 -30.13 -12.49 -9.71
N ASP A 226 -30.85 -13.58 -9.44
CA ASP A 226 -31.21 -14.57 -10.46
C ASP A 226 -32.23 -13.95 -11.43
N VAL A 227 -31.73 -13.11 -12.34
CA VAL A 227 -32.55 -12.43 -13.35
C VAL A 227 -32.46 -13.25 -14.63
N ALA A 228 -33.14 -14.41 -14.60
CA ALA A 228 -33.30 -15.29 -15.75
C ALA A 228 -33.80 -14.57 -17.03
N TYR A 229 -34.34 -13.35 -16.90
CA TYR A 229 -34.94 -12.57 -17.97
C TYR A 229 -33.97 -11.71 -18.81
N PHE A 230 -32.74 -11.43 -18.33
CA PHE A 230 -31.74 -10.62 -19.08
C PHE A 230 -30.49 -11.41 -19.50
N ILE A 231 -30.65 -12.72 -19.68
CA ILE A 231 -29.55 -13.60 -20.05
C ILE A 231 -29.32 -13.54 -21.57
N HIS A 232 -28.32 -12.77 -22.00
CA HIS A 232 -27.85 -12.82 -23.37
C HIS A 232 -27.10 -14.15 -23.61
N LYS A 233 -27.68 -15.08 -24.38
CA LYS A 233 -27.13 -16.44 -24.61
C LYS A 233 -25.66 -16.45 -25.08
N LYS A 234 -25.22 -15.47 -25.87
CA LYS A 234 -23.81 -15.33 -26.29
C LYS A 234 -22.89 -14.83 -25.16
N GLY A 235 -23.44 -14.10 -24.18
CA GLY A 235 -22.72 -13.65 -22.99
C GLY A 235 -22.42 -14.80 -22.04
N ILE A 236 -23.41 -15.67 -21.80
CA ILE A 236 -23.21 -16.93 -21.06
C ILE A 236 -22.20 -17.83 -21.75
N SER A 237 -22.35 -18.07 -23.06
CA SER A 237 -21.43 -18.98 -23.75
C SER A 237 -19.98 -18.49 -23.70
N ARG A 238 -19.76 -17.17 -23.74
CA ARG A 238 -18.42 -16.57 -23.60
C ARG A 238 -17.90 -16.61 -22.16
N ALA A 239 -18.75 -16.37 -21.17
CA ALA A 239 -18.38 -16.49 -19.76
C ALA A 239 -18.06 -17.95 -19.38
N ASP A 240 -18.87 -18.91 -19.83
CA ASP A 240 -18.64 -20.34 -19.67
C ASP A 240 -17.39 -20.79 -20.41
N PHE A 241 -17.11 -20.23 -21.60
CA PHE A 241 -15.86 -20.48 -22.30
C PHE A 241 -14.64 -20.02 -21.49
N VAL A 242 -14.70 -18.82 -20.89
CA VAL A 242 -13.60 -18.29 -20.05
C VAL A 242 -13.46 -19.12 -18.76
N LYS A 243 -14.55 -19.49 -18.10
CA LYS A 243 -14.51 -20.39 -16.93
C LYS A 243 -13.89 -21.75 -17.29
N LYS A 244 -14.33 -22.37 -18.38
CA LYS A 244 -13.75 -23.63 -18.90
C LYS A 244 -12.31 -23.48 -19.36
N LEU A 245 -11.90 -22.29 -19.83
CA LEU A 245 -10.51 -22.01 -20.15
C LEU A 245 -9.66 -21.96 -18.88
N HIS A 246 -10.11 -21.25 -17.85
CA HIS A 246 -9.42 -21.18 -16.56
C HIS A 246 -9.35 -22.54 -15.86
N GLU A 247 -10.41 -23.34 -15.93
CA GLU A 247 -10.41 -24.73 -15.46
C GLU A 247 -9.39 -25.58 -16.23
N ARG A 248 -9.38 -25.52 -17.56
CA ARG A 248 -8.37 -26.22 -18.37
C ARG A 248 -6.94 -25.81 -18.03
N VAL A 249 -6.69 -24.52 -17.81
CA VAL A 249 -5.36 -24.04 -17.39
C VAL A 249 -5.00 -24.59 -16.01
N ARG A 250 -5.94 -24.56 -15.05
CA ARG A 250 -5.74 -25.12 -13.71
C ARG A 250 -5.44 -26.62 -13.76
N ASP A 251 -6.21 -27.37 -14.53
CA ASP A 251 -6.03 -28.82 -14.72
C ASP A 251 -4.70 -29.12 -15.43
N HIS A 252 -4.31 -28.29 -16.40
CA HIS A 252 -3.02 -28.41 -17.07
C HIS A 252 -1.86 -28.19 -16.10
N ILE A 253 -1.89 -27.11 -15.30
CA ILE A 253 -0.90 -26.82 -14.26
C ILE A 253 -0.84 -27.96 -13.24
N GLN A 254 -1.98 -28.47 -12.77
CA GLN A 254 -2.03 -29.61 -11.86
C GLN A 254 -1.45 -30.89 -12.50
N SER A 255 -1.77 -31.16 -13.77
CA SER A 255 -1.24 -32.33 -14.49
C SER A 255 0.27 -32.24 -14.68
N LEU A 256 0.79 -31.04 -15.02
CA LEU A 256 2.22 -30.78 -15.13
C LEU A 256 2.88 -30.93 -13.78
N THR A 257 2.31 -30.36 -12.71
CA THR A 257 2.85 -30.49 -11.35
C THR A 257 2.90 -31.95 -10.91
N LYS A 258 1.86 -32.76 -11.18
CA LYS A 258 1.83 -34.22 -10.95
C LYS A 258 2.87 -34.98 -11.77
N LYS A 259 3.04 -34.62 -13.06
CA LYS A 259 4.10 -35.18 -13.92
C LYS A 259 5.48 -34.82 -13.38
N TYR A 260 5.75 -33.56 -13.05
CA TYR A 260 7.01 -33.10 -12.48
C TYR A 260 7.30 -33.78 -11.14
N THR A 261 6.31 -33.96 -10.26
CA THR A 261 6.51 -34.74 -9.02
C THR A 261 6.83 -36.19 -9.34
N LYS A 262 6.11 -36.85 -10.26
CA LYS A 262 6.37 -38.25 -10.65
C LYS A 262 7.74 -38.44 -11.33
N TYR A 263 8.16 -37.51 -12.18
CA TYR A 263 9.48 -37.56 -12.83
C TYR A 263 10.60 -37.22 -11.85
N SER A 264 10.42 -36.21 -10.99
CA SER A 264 11.40 -35.81 -9.97
C SER A 264 11.52 -36.83 -8.84
N SER A 265 10.45 -37.57 -8.51
CA SER A 265 10.49 -38.68 -7.55
C SER A 265 10.92 -40.01 -8.16
N LYS A 266 10.95 -40.15 -9.49
CA LYS A 266 11.36 -41.39 -10.16
C LYS A 266 12.81 -41.72 -9.79
N GLY A 267 13.01 -42.85 -9.12
CA GLY A 267 14.33 -43.30 -8.64
C GLY A 267 14.73 -42.76 -7.26
N ARG A 268 13.94 -41.88 -6.62
CA ARG A 268 14.16 -41.48 -5.23
C ARG A 268 13.44 -42.45 -4.30
N LYS A 269 14.15 -43.01 -3.32
CA LYS A 269 13.54 -43.80 -2.25
C LYS A 269 12.92 -42.84 -1.24
N GLU A 270 11.68 -43.10 -0.84
CA GLU A 270 11.09 -42.42 0.31
C GLU A 270 11.85 -42.90 1.55
N VAL A 271 12.60 -41.98 2.15
CA VAL A 271 13.22 -42.17 3.46
C VAL A 271 12.44 -41.28 4.40
N VAL A 272 12.12 -41.76 5.59
CA VAL A 272 11.45 -40.96 6.61
C VAL A 272 12.13 -41.28 7.93
N PHE A 273 12.65 -40.25 8.59
CA PHE A 273 13.16 -40.34 9.96
C PHE A 273 12.07 -39.91 10.94
N ASN A 274 12.07 -40.51 12.11
CA ASN A 274 11.24 -40.13 13.25
C ASN A 274 12.09 -39.38 14.29
N GLU A 275 11.41 -38.67 15.19
CA GLU A 275 12.06 -38.03 16.32
C GLU A 275 12.65 -39.11 17.24
N GLY A 276 13.92 -38.95 17.61
CA GLY A 276 14.68 -39.94 18.36
C GLY A 276 15.57 -40.85 17.52
N ASP A 277 15.38 -40.92 16.20
CA ASP A 277 16.25 -41.70 15.31
C ASP A 277 17.67 -41.13 15.27
N TRP A 278 18.65 -42.02 15.14
CA TRP A 278 20.06 -41.63 14.96
C TRP A 278 20.40 -41.60 13.48
N VAL A 279 20.95 -40.47 13.03
CA VAL A 279 21.31 -40.26 11.62
C VAL A 279 22.76 -39.79 11.48
N TRP A 280 23.35 -40.17 10.37
CA TRP A 280 24.62 -39.65 9.88
C TRP A 280 24.36 -38.41 9.02
N LEU A 281 25.18 -37.38 9.21
CA LEU A 281 25.08 -36.11 8.50
C LEU A 281 26.15 -36.04 7.41
N HIS A 282 25.74 -35.89 6.16
CA HIS A 282 26.67 -35.66 5.04
C HIS A 282 27.13 -34.20 5.04
N LEU A 283 28.45 -34.00 5.10
CA LEU A 283 29.06 -32.69 5.10
C LEU A 283 29.17 -32.20 3.65
N ARG A 284 28.47 -31.11 3.30
CA ARG A 284 28.64 -30.39 2.02
C ARG A 284 29.61 -29.23 2.17
N LYS A 285 30.41 -28.98 1.13
CA LYS A 285 31.43 -27.92 1.12
C LYS A 285 30.82 -26.53 1.34
N ASP A 286 29.65 -26.26 0.76
CA ASP A 286 28.96 -24.97 0.87
C ASP A 286 28.50 -24.67 2.29
N ARG A 287 28.16 -25.71 3.07
CA ARG A 287 27.65 -25.57 4.43
C ARG A 287 28.74 -25.75 5.48
N PHE A 288 29.77 -26.56 5.20
CA PHE A 288 30.86 -26.87 6.12
C PHE A 288 32.25 -26.63 5.51
N PRO A 289 32.56 -25.38 5.07
CA PRO A 289 33.83 -25.08 4.40
C PRO A 289 35.05 -25.33 5.28
N SER A 290 34.90 -25.20 6.62
CA SER A 290 35.98 -25.41 7.59
C SER A 290 36.31 -26.88 7.85
N LYS A 291 35.37 -27.80 7.60
CA LYS A 291 35.51 -29.24 7.84
C LYS A 291 36.02 -30.00 6.62
N ILE A 292 35.73 -29.51 5.41
CA ILE A 292 36.16 -30.12 4.15
C ILE A 292 37.36 -29.36 3.59
N LYS A 293 38.56 -29.67 4.11
CA LYS A 293 39.81 -29.01 3.72
C LYS A 293 40.50 -29.66 2.52
N SER A 294 40.21 -30.92 2.21
CA SER A 294 40.84 -31.65 1.09
C SER A 294 39.91 -32.73 0.54
N LYS A 295 40.23 -33.29 -0.65
CA LYS A 295 39.46 -34.42 -1.20
C LYS A 295 39.45 -35.67 -0.31
N LEU A 296 40.39 -35.76 0.64
CA LEU A 296 40.57 -36.87 1.57
C LEU A 296 39.89 -36.63 2.93
N SER A 297 39.26 -35.48 3.17
CA SER A 297 38.54 -35.25 4.43
C SER A 297 37.29 -36.13 4.52
N PRO A 298 36.87 -36.56 5.73
CA PRO A 298 35.61 -37.27 5.95
C PRO A 298 34.43 -36.52 5.31
N ARG A 299 33.59 -37.24 4.57
CA ARG A 299 32.46 -36.67 3.81
C ARG A 299 31.16 -36.56 4.59
N GLY A 300 31.17 -36.94 5.85
CA GLY A 300 30.10 -36.63 6.77
C GLY A 300 30.58 -36.72 8.22
N ASP A 301 29.64 -36.62 9.15
CA ASP A 301 29.88 -36.67 10.59
C ASP A 301 28.67 -37.29 11.32
N GLY A 302 28.85 -37.77 12.56
CA GLY A 302 27.78 -38.35 13.36
C GLY A 302 28.20 -39.57 14.19
N PRO A 303 27.24 -40.26 14.84
CA PRO A 303 25.78 -40.11 14.68
C PRO A 303 25.19 -38.95 15.50
N PHE A 304 24.13 -38.32 14.98
CA PHE A 304 23.35 -37.28 15.66
C PHE A 304 21.89 -37.72 15.78
N GLN A 305 21.22 -37.33 16.87
CA GLN A 305 19.82 -37.65 17.07
C GLN A 305 18.91 -36.64 16.37
N VAL A 306 17.83 -37.12 15.74
CA VAL A 306 16.76 -36.27 15.20
C VAL A 306 15.94 -35.74 16.36
N LEU A 307 16.02 -34.44 16.63
CA LEU A 307 15.25 -33.77 17.68
C LEU A 307 13.82 -33.48 17.24
N LYS A 308 13.65 -33.03 15.98
CA LYS A 308 12.34 -32.61 15.47
C LYS A 308 12.19 -32.86 13.98
N LYS A 309 11.03 -33.38 13.58
CA LYS A 309 10.62 -33.46 12.16
C LYS A 309 9.83 -32.22 11.76
N ILE A 310 10.35 -31.42 10.82
CA ILE A 310 9.64 -30.24 10.28
C ILE A 310 8.67 -30.68 9.18
N ASN A 311 9.16 -31.47 8.22
CA ASN A 311 8.39 -32.13 7.18
C ASN A 311 9.18 -33.36 6.68
N ASN A 312 8.65 -34.13 5.72
CA ASN A 312 9.34 -35.32 5.19
C ASN A 312 10.69 -35.01 4.49
N ASN A 313 11.00 -33.75 4.20
CA ASN A 313 12.23 -33.34 3.55
C ASN A 313 13.19 -32.58 4.47
N ALA A 314 12.81 -32.23 5.71
CA ALA A 314 13.61 -31.37 6.58
C ALA A 314 13.49 -31.77 8.06
N TYR A 315 14.65 -31.93 8.69
CA TYR A 315 14.81 -32.45 10.05
C TYR A 315 15.76 -31.58 10.86
N VAL A 316 15.51 -31.46 12.17
CA VAL A 316 16.40 -30.79 13.11
C VAL A 316 17.19 -31.84 13.88
N LEU A 317 18.52 -31.70 13.88
CA LEU A 317 19.44 -32.61 14.57
C LEU A 317 19.95 -32.02 15.88
N ASP A 318 20.33 -32.88 16.81
CA ASP A 318 21.11 -32.52 18.00
C ASP A 318 22.58 -32.27 17.61
N LEU A 319 22.82 -31.11 16.99
CA LEU A 319 24.13 -30.73 16.47
C LEU A 319 24.86 -29.81 17.48
N PRO A 320 26.06 -30.16 17.94
CA PRO A 320 26.81 -29.32 18.87
C PRO A 320 27.14 -27.94 18.28
N SER A 321 27.14 -26.90 19.11
CA SER A 321 27.37 -25.50 18.65
C SER A 321 28.70 -25.28 17.92
N LYS A 322 29.68 -26.18 18.09
CA LYS A 322 30.98 -26.18 17.40
C LYS A 322 30.91 -26.26 15.87
N TYR A 323 29.75 -26.65 15.30
CA TYR A 323 29.56 -26.71 13.85
C TYR A 323 29.18 -25.36 13.23
N GLY A 324 28.71 -24.40 14.02
CA GLY A 324 28.45 -23.02 13.56
C GLY A 324 27.42 -22.87 12.43
N VAL A 325 26.57 -23.87 12.20
CA VAL A 325 25.51 -23.88 11.17
C VAL A 325 24.15 -24.15 11.80
N SER A 326 23.06 -23.86 11.07
CA SER A 326 21.74 -24.24 11.55
C SER A 326 21.63 -25.77 11.70
N PRO A 327 20.97 -26.26 12.77
CA PRO A 327 20.77 -27.70 12.99
C PRO A 327 19.71 -28.32 12.05
N SER A 328 19.17 -27.55 11.09
CA SER A 328 18.14 -27.98 10.15
C SER A 328 18.74 -28.51 8.84
N PHE A 329 18.49 -29.78 8.54
CA PHE A 329 19.06 -30.48 7.39
C PHE A 329 17.98 -31.04 6.48
N ASN A 330 18.25 -31.01 5.18
CA ASN A 330 17.39 -31.68 4.22
C ASN A 330 17.61 -33.19 4.30
N ILE A 331 16.59 -33.98 4.02
CA ILE A 331 16.70 -35.44 4.05
C ILE A 331 17.82 -35.99 3.14
N SER A 332 18.12 -35.31 2.04
CA SER A 332 19.23 -35.67 1.14
C SER A 332 20.62 -35.56 1.78
N ASP A 333 20.74 -34.83 2.90
CA ASP A 333 21.98 -34.69 3.66
C ASP A 333 22.08 -35.69 4.81
N LEU A 334 21.11 -36.62 4.95
CA LEU A 334 21.00 -37.52 6.09
C LEU A 334 21.02 -38.99 5.67
N SER A 335 21.47 -39.87 6.55
CA SER A 335 21.40 -41.32 6.37
C SER A 335 21.15 -42.02 7.69
N LEU A 336 20.35 -43.09 7.71
CA LEU A 336 20.07 -43.82 8.95
C LEU A 336 21.35 -44.41 9.53
N PHE A 337 21.60 -44.24 10.82
CA PHE A 337 22.69 -44.89 11.53
C PHE A 337 22.21 -46.20 12.14
N THR A 338 22.72 -47.34 11.65
CA THR A 338 22.34 -48.70 12.10
C THR A 338 23.44 -49.39 12.93
N GLY A 339 24.48 -48.66 13.36
CA GLY A 339 25.58 -49.22 14.13
C GLY A 339 25.19 -49.58 15.57
N LEU A 340 25.75 -50.69 16.09
CA LEU A 340 25.70 -51.03 17.52
C LEU A 340 26.38 -49.91 18.32
N LEU A 341 25.60 -49.14 19.07
CA LEU A 341 26.10 -48.23 20.09
C LEU A 341 26.80 -49.06 21.18
N ILE A 342 28.11 -49.28 21.03
CA ILE A 342 28.95 -49.71 22.15
C ILE A 342 28.88 -48.56 23.16
N ARG A 343 28.02 -48.71 24.18
CA ARG A 343 27.99 -47.83 25.34
C ARG A 343 29.40 -47.80 25.93
N ARG A 344 30.19 -46.78 25.57
CA ARG A 344 31.39 -46.43 26.33
C ARG A 344 30.91 -46.01 27.71
N ARG A 345 31.00 -46.95 28.66
CA ARG A 345 30.99 -46.66 30.09
C ARG A 345 31.99 -45.54 30.34
N ILE A 346 31.48 -44.39 30.73
CA ILE A 346 32.25 -43.31 31.34
C ILE A 346 32.75 -43.87 32.67
N LEU A 347 34.03 -44.20 32.74
CA LEU A 347 34.75 -44.34 34.00
C LEU A 347 35.18 -42.92 34.38
N TRP A 348 34.57 -42.41 35.45
CA TRP A 348 35.06 -41.26 36.19
C TRP A 348 36.34 -41.67 36.92
N ILE A 349 37.43 -40.91 36.71
CA ILE A 349 38.40 -40.55 37.75
C ILE A 349 38.47 -39.02 37.72
#